data_AF-A0A2E8DNT9-F1
#
_entry.id   AF-A0A2E8DNT9-F1
#
_cell.length_a   1.000
_cell.length_b   1.000
_cell.length_c   1.000
_cell.angle_alpha   90.00
_cell.angle_beta   90.00
_cell.angle_gamma   90.00
#
_symmetry.space_group_name_H-M   'P 1'
#
loop_
_entity.id
_entity.type
_entity.pdbx_description
1 polymer ?
#
loop_
_entity_poly.entity_id
_entity_poly.type
_entity_poly.pdbx_seq_one_letter_code
_entity_poly.pdbx_strand_id
1 'polypeptide(L)'
;MFRYFLILVLLVSCGCSIKAPDDYYLLFRGMEAWGQKNRYNTKRTVGDIVEPPENQQPLIVAFAIGQQPAGFLGFIPIGLPEPAEPTEKDTMTLLPVETPSKKAIAIQDDAFRQICKEENIKLVHWRPNNGRLNGTSNVVQIHFVPQAFSDIAIQREFLLLTAIAYGSQLEKNTIDIIRAIAEDDSGSPLMMLEGTISAYQQYFSGNIRLQDWRSQLQIKEY
;
A
#
# COMPACT_ATOMS: atom_id res chain seq x y z
N MET A 1 -15.71 -22.76 -47.35
CA MET A 1 -16.23 -21.66 -46.50
C MET A 1 -15.84 -21.87 -45.02
N PHE A 2 -14.56 -21.91 -44.67
CA PHE A 2 -14.13 -22.14 -43.28
C PHE A 2 -12.96 -21.25 -42.82
N ARG A 3 -12.42 -20.41 -43.72
CA ARG A 3 -11.27 -19.53 -43.41
C ARG A 3 -11.66 -18.10 -43.01
N TYR A 4 -12.86 -17.64 -43.37
CA TYR A 4 -13.34 -16.29 -43.01
C TYR A 4 -13.99 -16.22 -41.63
N PHE A 5 -14.40 -17.37 -41.07
CA PHE A 5 -15.06 -17.43 -39.77
C PHE A 5 -14.07 -17.24 -38.60
N LEU A 6 -12.79 -17.59 -38.81
CA LEU A 6 -11.77 -17.56 -37.77
C LEU A 6 -11.20 -16.14 -37.55
N ILE A 7 -11.26 -15.28 -38.56
CA ILE A 7 -10.80 -13.88 -38.46
C ILE A 7 -11.85 -13.01 -37.75
N LEU A 8 -13.15 -13.32 -37.89
CA LEU A 8 -14.23 -12.58 -37.23
C LEU A 8 -14.23 -12.79 -35.71
N VAL A 9 -13.88 -14.00 -35.23
CA VAL A 9 -13.82 -14.29 -33.79
C VAL A 9 -12.62 -13.62 -33.11
N LEU A 10 -11.50 -13.48 -33.81
CA LEU A 10 -10.30 -12.79 -33.31
C LEU A 10 -10.47 -11.26 -33.19
N LEU A 11 -11.40 -10.67 -33.94
CA LEU A 11 -11.67 -9.22 -33.88
C LEU A 11 -12.66 -8.82 -32.78
N VAL A 12 -13.43 -9.76 -32.22
CA VAL A 12 -14.37 -9.50 -31.11
C VAL A 12 -13.66 -9.53 -29.74
N SER A 13 -12.47 -10.13 -29.63
CA SER A 13 -11.70 -10.19 -28.38
C SER A 13 -10.86 -8.95 -28.05
N CYS A 14 -10.89 -7.90 -28.88
CA CYS A 14 -10.16 -6.64 -28.66
C CYS A 14 -11.03 -5.48 -28.17
N GLY A 15 -12.23 -5.74 -27.67
CA GLY A 15 -13.13 -4.72 -27.11
C GLY A 15 -13.02 -4.60 -25.59
N CYS A 16 -12.38 -3.52 -25.13
CA CYS A 16 -12.54 -2.90 -23.81
C CYS A 16 -11.87 -3.58 -22.60
N SER A 17 -10.53 -3.45 -22.51
CA SER A 17 -9.88 -3.27 -21.20
C SER A 17 -10.20 -1.86 -20.66
N ILE A 18 -11.46 -1.61 -20.30
CA ILE A 18 -11.83 -0.48 -19.47
C ILE A 18 -11.30 -0.81 -18.07
N LYS A 19 -10.25 -0.11 -17.65
CA LYS A 19 -9.81 -0.09 -16.24
C LYS A 19 -11.07 0.16 -15.42
N ALA A 20 -11.38 -0.71 -14.46
CA ALA A 20 -12.50 -0.46 -13.55
C ALA A 20 -12.31 0.96 -13.00
N PRO A 21 -13.31 1.84 -13.09
CA PRO A 21 -13.17 3.19 -12.59
C PRO A 21 -12.75 3.10 -11.14
N ASP A 22 -11.73 3.88 -10.76
CA ASP A 22 -11.29 4.00 -9.37
C ASP A 22 -12.55 4.15 -8.51
N ASP A 23 -12.63 3.38 -7.42
CA ASP A 23 -13.85 3.30 -6.62
C ASP A 23 -14.00 4.61 -5.82
N TYR A 24 -14.43 5.67 -6.50
CA TYR A 24 -14.61 7.02 -5.97
C TYR A 24 -15.47 7.01 -4.70
N TYR A 25 -16.32 6.00 -4.54
CA TYR A 25 -17.13 5.77 -3.35
C TYR A 25 -16.29 5.44 -2.10
N LEU A 26 -15.19 4.70 -2.24
CA LEU A 26 -14.29 4.39 -1.11
C LEU A 26 -13.47 5.62 -0.71
N LEU A 27 -12.99 6.37 -1.69
CA LEU A 27 -12.24 7.61 -1.46
C LEU A 27 -13.14 8.68 -0.82
N PHE A 28 -14.38 8.81 -1.31
CA PHE A 28 -15.40 9.69 -0.74
C PHE A 28 -15.77 9.27 0.69
N ARG A 29 -15.99 7.98 0.96
CA ARG A 29 -16.23 7.48 2.32
C ARG A 29 -15.09 7.80 3.28
N GLY A 30 -13.84 7.66 2.84
CA GLY A 30 -12.68 7.99 3.65
C GLY A 30 -12.63 9.48 4.00
N MET A 31 -12.87 10.35 3.01
CA MET A 31 -12.92 11.81 3.21
C MET A 31 -14.10 12.23 4.09
N GLU A 32 -15.27 11.61 3.93
CA GLU A 32 -16.46 11.89 4.73
C GLU A 32 -16.28 11.44 6.18
N ALA A 33 -15.74 10.23 6.40
CA ALA A 33 -15.46 9.70 7.74
C ALA A 33 -14.42 10.57 8.47
N TRP A 34 -13.37 11.01 7.77
CA TRP A 34 -12.37 11.93 8.33
C TRP A 34 -12.99 13.30 8.66
N GLY A 35 -13.84 13.83 7.78
CA GLY A 35 -14.59 15.06 8.02
C GLY A 35 -15.53 14.97 9.23
N GLN A 36 -16.23 13.84 9.40
CA GLN A 36 -17.09 13.59 10.56
C GLN A 36 -16.28 13.48 11.86
N LYS A 37 -15.14 12.78 11.84
CA LYS A 37 -14.25 12.65 13.00
C LYS A 37 -13.70 14.00 13.47
N ASN A 38 -13.32 14.87 12.53
CA ASN A 38 -12.87 16.22 12.87
C ASN A 38 -14.00 17.11 13.38
N ARG A 39 -15.21 17.01 12.82
CA ARG A 39 -16.40 17.73 13.33
C ARG A 39 -16.74 17.30 14.76
N TYR A 40 -16.71 16.00 15.04
CA TYR A 40 -16.95 15.47 16.38
C TYR A 40 -15.93 16.00 17.39
N ASN A 41 -14.63 15.94 17.07
CA ASN A 41 -13.55 16.42 17.94
C ASN A 41 -13.59 17.93 18.17
N THR A 42 -14.03 18.70 17.17
CA THR A 42 -14.10 20.17 17.25
C THR A 42 -15.47 20.69 17.69
N LYS A 43 -16.45 19.79 17.92
CA LYS A 43 -17.88 20.09 18.17
C LYS A 43 -18.52 21.01 17.12
N ARG A 44 -18.05 20.95 15.86
CA ARG A 44 -18.49 21.83 14.77
C ARG A 44 -19.60 21.22 13.93
N THR A 45 -20.47 22.06 13.40
CA THR A 45 -21.53 21.68 12.45
C THR A 45 -21.16 22.06 11.01
N VAL A 46 -21.80 21.40 10.03
CA VAL A 46 -21.60 21.74 8.62
C VAL A 46 -22.20 23.12 8.35
N GLY A 47 -21.36 24.08 7.97
CA GLY A 47 -21.78 25.47 7.71
C GLY A 47 -21.13 26.52 8.61
N ASP A 48 -20.38 26.11 9.64
CA ASP A 48 -19.67 27.06 10.51
C ASP A 48 -18.52 27.74 9.75
N ILE A 49 -18.59 29.07 9.60
CA ILE A 49 -17.53 29.87 8.99
C ILE A 49 -16.36 29.98 9.96
N VAL A 50 -15.17 29.59 9.53
CA VAL A 50 -13.94 29.76 10.31
C VAL A 50 -13.50 31.21 10.19
N GLU A 51 -13.72 32.00 11.24
CA GLU A 51 -13.10 33.32 11.35
C GLU A 51 -11.59 33.14 11.57
N PRO A 52 -10.73 33.67 10.70
CA PRO A 52 -9.30 33.65 10.93
C PRO A 52 -8.99 34.52 12.17
N PRO A 53 -8.05 34.10 13.04
CA PRO A 53 -7.70 34.88 14.22
C PRO A 53 -7.14 36.26 13.81
N GLU A 54 -7.69 37.33 14.39
CA GLU A 54 -7.41 38.73 14.03
C GLU A 54 -5.95 39.16 14.22
N ASN A 55 -5.19 38.49 15.09
CA ASN A 55 -3.81 38.86 15.40
C ASN A 55 -2.81 37.89 14.77
N GLN A 56 -2.58 38.02 13.47
CA GLN A 56 -1.43 37.41 12.82
C GLN A 56 -0.22 38.33 12.98
N GLN A 57 0.61 38.06 14.00
CA GLN A 57 2.01 38.48 13.91
C GLN A 57 2.61 37.79 12.68
N PRO A 58 3.40 38.50 11.84
CA PRO A 58 4.00 37.89 10.67
C PRO A 58 4.85 36.71 11.13
N LEU A 59 4.52 35.51 10.64
CA LEU A 59 5.28 34.30 10.87
C LEU A 59 6.63 34.50 10.17
N ILE A 60 7.65 34.98 10.89
CA ILE A 60 9.02 35.04 10.38
C ILE A 60 9.52 33.60 10.33
N VAL A 61 9.28 32.96 9.19
CA VAL A 61 9.92 31.68 8.86
C VAL A 61 11.36 32.02 8.49
N ALA A 62 12.28 31.92 9.45
CA ALA A 62 13.70 31.99 9.19
C ALA A 62 14.11 30.72 8.45
N PHE A 63 14.18 30.77 7.11
CA PHE A 63 14.80 29.73 6.33
C PHE A 63 16.32 29.77 6.60
N ALA A 64 16.88 28.70 7.15
CA ALA A 64 18.32 28.55 7.22
C ALA A 64 18.86 28.48 5.79
N ILE A 65 19.57 29.52 5.37
CA ILE A 65 20.21 29.62 4.06
C ILE A 65 21.23 28.49 3.97
N GLY A 66 20.97 27.47 3.13
CA GLY A 66 21.91 26.37 2.88
C GLY A 66 21.32 24.99 2.57
N GLN A 67 20.02 24.76 2.74
CA GLN A 67 19.39 23.50 2.31
C GLN A 67 18.70 23.66 0.95
N GLN A 68 19.14 22.87 -0.03
CA GLN A 68 18.48 22.74 -1.33
C GLN A 68 17.04 22.27 -1.11
N PRO A 69 16.02 22.93 -1.68
CA PRO A 69 14.64 22.52 -1.51
C PRO A 69 14.43 21.12 -2.11
N ALA A 70 14.10 20.14 -1.26
CA ALA A 70 13.63 18.84 -1.68
C ALA A 70 12.19 18.96 -2.19
N GLY A 71 12.04 19.01 -3.50
CA GLY A 71 10.74 18.91 -4.18
C GLY A 71 10.37 20.14 -4.97
N PHE A 72 10.88 20.23 -6.21
CA PHE A 72 10.26 21.04 -7.24
C PHE A 72 8.88 20.44 -7.56
N LEU A 73 7.79 21.12 -7.17
CA LEU A 73 6.48 20.96 -7.81
C LEU A 73 6.52 21.73 -9.13
N GLY A 74 7.20 21.15 -10.13
CA GLY A 74 7.22 21.67 -11.48
C GLY A 74 5.87 21.44 -12.16
N PHE A 75 5.19 22.53 -12.49
CA PHE A 75 4.10 22.52 -13.48
C PHE A 75 4.63 21.88 -14.77
N ILE A 76 3.88 20.93 -15.35
CA ILE A 76 4.18 20.34 -16.66
C ILE A 76 3.55 21.27 -17.71
N PRO A 77 4.32 22.05 -18.51
CA PRO A 77 3.75 22.71 -19.67
C PRO A 77 3.57 21.66 -20.78
N ILE A 78 2.34 21.54 -21.29
CA ILE A 78 2.02 20.72 -22.45
C ILE A 78 2.61 21.42 -23.68
N GLY A 79 3.81 20.99 -24.09
CA GLY A 79 4.41 21.34 -25.38
C GLY A 79 3.99 20.32 -26.45
N LEU A 80 3.44 20.80 -27.56
CA LEU A 80 3.13 20.03 -28.76
C LEU A 80 4.40 19.34 -29.33
N PRO A 81 4.27 18.15 -29.98
CA PRO A 81 5.41 17.42 -30.50
C PRO A 81 5.80 17.93 -31.89
N GLU A 82 7.09 18.17 -32.11
CA GLU A 82 7.70 18.15 -33.45
C GLU A 82 8.89 17.17 -33.44
N PRO A 83 9.12 16.40 -34.51
CA PRO A 83 9.89 15.17 -34.46
C PRO A 83 11.36 15.41 -34.77
N ALA A 84 12.26 14.66 -34.10
CA ALA A 84 13.65 14.54 -34.52
C ALA A 84 14.13 13.09 -34.42
N GLU A 85 14.94 12.74 -35.40
CA GLU A 85 15.41 11.44 -35.88
C GLU A 85 16.24 10.59 -34.89
N PRO A 86 16.49 9.31 -35.21
CA PRO A 86 16.95 8.31 -34.26
C PRO A 86 18.48 8.24 -34.21
N THR A 87 19.08 8.52 -33.06
CA THR A 87 20.52 8.27 -32.87
C THR A 87 20.83 7.74 -31.46
N GLU A 88 21.38 6.53 -31.51
CA GLU A 88 22.39 5.94 -30.63
C GLU A 88 22.02 5.37 -29.25
N LYS A 89 22.47 4.11 -29.12
CA LYS A 89 22.47 3.26 -27.94
C LYS A 89 23.40 3.86 -26.90
N ASP A 90 22.84 4.58 -25.93
CA ASP A 90 23.53 4.78 -24.67
C ASP A 90 23.22 3.63 -23.71
N THR A 91 24.29 2.91 -23.40
CA THR A 91 24.37 1.86 -22.40
C THR A 91 23.78 2.39 -21.10
N MET A 92 22.64 1.84 -20.68
CA MET A 92 22.08 2.10 -19.37
C MET A 92 23.10 1.67 -18.31
N THR A 93 23.81 2.65 -17.77
CA THR A 93 24.46 2.53 -16.46
C THR A 93 23.33 2.23 -15.48
N LEU A 94 23.25 0.97 -15.04
CA LEU A 94 22.37 0.53 -13.96
C LEU A 94 22.55 1.50 -12.79
N LEU A 95 21.48 2.23 -12.44
CA LEU A 95 21.43 3.01 -11.21
C LEU A 95 21.89 2.09 -10.05
N PRO A 96 22.80 2.53 -9.18
CA PRO A 96 23.29 1.71 -8.09
C PRO A 96 22.10 1.23 -7.27
N VAL A 97 22.00 -0.09 -7.12
CA VAL A 97 20.99 -0.75 -6.28
C VAL A 97 21.14 -0.17 -4.87
N GLU A 98 20.22 0.71 -4.47
CA GLU A 98 20.18 1.24 -3.11
C GLU A 98 20.11 0.06 -2.16
N THR A 99 21.19 -0.17 -1.41
CA THR A 99 21.25 -1.26 -0.46
C THR A 99 20.26 -0.94 0.66
N PRO A 100 19.34 -1.86 1.00
CA PRO A 100 18.32 -1.59 2.00
C PRO A 100 18.98 -1.22 3.33
N SER A 101 18.57 -0.08 3.89
CA SER A 101 19.12 0.47 5.12
C SER A 101 19.02 -0.54 6.27
N LYS A 102 20.11 -0.71 7.04
CA LYS A 102 20.18 -1.56 8.24
C LYS A 102 19.32 -0.98 9.38
N LYS A 103 18.00 -1.09 9.24
CA LYS A 103 17.01 -0.64 10.22
C LYS A 103 16.28 -1.84 10.82
N ALA A 104 16.01 -1.78 12.12
CA ALA A 104 15.13 -2.74 12.78
C ALA A 104 13.66 -2.41 12.48
N ILE A 105 12.80 -3.42 12.61
CA ILE A 105 11.35 -3.27 12.58
C ILE A 105 10.94 -2.45 13.81
N ALA A 106 10.21 -1.36 13.56
CA ALA A 106 9.64 -0.51 14.59
C ALA A 106 8.14 -0.40 14.34
N ILE A 107 7.34 -1.16 15.10
CA ILE A 107 5.88 -1.18 15.06
C ILE A 107 5.36 -0.70 16.41
N GLN A 108 4.33 0.15 16.39
CA GLN A 108 3.61 0.54 17.59
C GLN A 108 2.66 -0.59 18.01
N ASP A 109 3.05 -1.42 18.98
CA ASP A 109 2.31 -2.64 19.38
C ASP A 109 0.86 -2.34 19.78
N ASP A 110 0.65 -1.32 20.62
CA ASP A 110 -0.70 -0.94 21.07
C ASP A 110 -1.62 -0.55 19.91
N ALA A 111 -1.09 0.22 18.95
CA ALA A 111 -1.85 0.63 17.77
C ALA A 111 -2.14 -0.55 16.86
N PHE A 112 -1.15 -1.43 16.63
CA PHE A 112 -1.32 -2.64 15.82
C PHE A 112 -2.43 -3.53 16.40
N ARG A 113 -2.38 -3.82 17.70
CA ARG A 113 -3.38 -4.65 18.39
C ARG A 113 -4.76 -4.00 18.39
N GLN A 114 -4.81 -2.69 18.64
CA GLN A 114 -6.06 -1.95 18.64
C GLN A 114 -6.75 -1.99 17.28
N ILE A 115 -6.01 -1.75 16.19
CA ILE A 115 -6.57 -1.79 14.83
C ILE A 115 -7.00 -3.22 14.47
N CYS A 116 -6.23 -4.25 14.82
CA CYS A 116 -6.68 -5.64 14.63
C CYS A 116 -8.01 -5.92 15.33
N LYS A 117 -8.21 -5.38 16.54
CA LYS A 117 -9.46 -5.52 17.28
C LYS A 117 -10.62 -4.76 16.62
N GLU A 118 -10.38 -3.55 16.13
CA GLU A 118 -11.38 -2.74 15.41
C GLU A 118 -11.83 -3.41 14.11
N GLU A 119 -10.91 -4.05 13.40
CA GLU A 119 -11.18 -4.82 12.17
C GLU A 119 -11.70 -6.25 12.44
N ASN A 120 -11.98 -6.60 13.70
CA ASN A 120 -12.43 -7.93 14.15
C ASN A 120 -11.48 -9.08 13.75
N ILE A 121 -10.19 -8.81 13.61
CA ILE A 121 -9.17 -9.83 13.34
C ILE A 121 -8.79 -10.50 14.65
N LYS A 122 -8.98 -11.83 14.73
CA LYS A 122 -8.55 -12.63 15.89
C LYS A 122 -7.03 -12.83 15.83
N LEU A 123 -6.28 -11.83 16.27
CA LEU A 123 -4.82 -11.90 16.39
C LEU A 123 -4.43 -12.82 17.57
N VAL A 124 -3.67 -13.88 17.30
CA VAL A 124 -3.11 -14.77 18.33
C VAL A 124 -1.85 -14.13 18.90
N HIS A 125 -0.86 -13.88 18.04
CA HIS A 125 0.36 -13.18 18.39
C HIS A 125 1.08 -12.66 17.14
N TRP A 126 2.05 -11.77 17.32
CA TRP A 126 2.96 -11.36 16.26
C TRP A 126 4.38 -11.22 16.79
N ARG A 127 5.38 -11.33 15.91
CA ARG A 127 6.80 -11.21 16.25
C ARG A 127 7.59 -10.55 15.12
N PRO A 128 8.46 -9.57 15.43
CA PRO A 128 9.41 -9.03 14.45
C PRO A 128 10.65 -9.93 14.35
N ASN A 129 11.13 -10.15 13.13
CA ASN A 129 12.43 -10.77 12.85
C ASN A 129 13.31 -9.79 12.07
N ASN A 130 14.29 -9.21 12.76
CA ASN A 130 15.14 -8.12 12.28
C ASN A 130 16.32 -8.61 11.42
N GLY A 131 16.02 -9.29 10.32
CA GLY A 131 17.03 -9.83 9.42
C GLY A 131 17.97 -8.79 8.80
N ARG A 132 17.52 -7.54 8.60
CA ARG A 132 18.33 -6.47 7.99
C ARG A 132 19.57 -6.11 8.81
N LEU A 133 19.55 -6.37 10.13
CA LEU A 133 20.73 -6.19 10.96
C LEU A 133 21.88 -7.13 10.55
N ASN A 134 21.53 -8.31 10.03
CA ASN A 134 22.43 -9.38 9.61
C ASN A 134 22.56 -9.49 8.08
N GLY A 135 22.01 -8.54 7.31
CA GLY A 135 22.05 -8.54 5.85
C GLY A 135 20.96 -9.39 5.16
N THR A 136 19.96 -9.87 5.90
CA THR A 136 18.78 -10.55 5.33
C THR A 136 17.55 -9.64 5.38
N SER A 137 16.38 -10.12 4.94
CA SER A 137 15.14 -9.33 4.98
C SER A 137 14.54 -9.24 6.39
N ASN A 138 13.92 -8.11 6.71
CA ASN A 138 13.09 -7.93 7.89
C ASN A 138 11.72 -8.58 7.67
N VAL A 139 11.37 -9.55 8.51
CA VAL A 139 10.13 -10.30 8.41
C VAL A 139 9.26 -10.02 9.63
N VAL A 140 8.02 -9.60 9.41
CA VAL A 140 7.00 -9.57 10.46
C VAL A 140 6.19 -10.85 10.36
N GLN A 141 6.22 -11.66 11.42
CA GLN A 141 5.45 -12.89 11.49
C GLN A 141 4.21 -12.68 12.36
N ILE A 142 3.04 -13.06 11.84
CA ILE A 142 1.73 -12.86 12.45
C ILE A 142 1.01 -14.20 12.51
N HIS A 143 0.37 -14.49 13.63
CA HIS A 143 -0.49 -15.64 13.83
C HIS A 143 -1.91 -15.14 14.10
N PHE A 144 -2.89 -15.66 13.37
CA PHE A 144 -4.28 -15.23 13.48
C PHE A 144 -5.24 -16.39 13.23
N VAL A 145 -6.45 -16.29 13.78
CA VAL A 145 -7.54 -17.21 13.48
C VAL A 145 -8.48 -16.53 12.48
N PRO A 146 -8.65 -17.06 11.27
CA PRO A 146 -9.50 -16.43 10.27
C PRO A 146 -10.97 -16.50 10.70
N GLN A 147 -11.75 -15.51 10.30
CA GLN A 147 -13.20 -15.52 10.54
C GLN A 147 -13.90 -16.60 9.70
N ALA A 148 -13.35 -16.89 8.52
CA ALA A 148 -13.82 -17.94 7.64
C ALA A 148 -12.64 -18.74 7.06
N PHE A 149 -12.77 -20.06 7.08
CA PHE A 149 -11.72 -21.01 6.67
C PHE A 149 -11.62 -21.24 5.15
N SER A 150 -12.04 -20.25 4.34
CA SER A 150 -11.87 -20.33 2.88
C SER A 150 -10.62 -19.57 2.45
N ASP A 151 -9.90 -20.06 1.44
CA ASP A 151 -8.67 -19.42 0.94
C ASP A 151 -8.87 -17.94 0.60
N ILE A 152 -10.02 -17.61 0.00
CA ILE A 152 -10.36 -16.23 -0.36
C ILE A 152 -10.49 -15.34 0.88
N ALA A 153 -11.08 -15.86 1.96
CA ALA A 153 -11.23 -15.12 3.21
C ALA A 153 -9.87 -14.96 3.91
N ILE A 154 -9.10 -16.04 4.00
CA ILE A 154 -7.76 -16.02 4.59
C ILE A 154 -6.84 -15.04 3.84
N GLN A 155 -6.86 -15.05 2.50
CA GLN A 155 -6.09 -14.10 1.68
C GLN A 155 -6.55 -12.64 1.84
N ARG A 156 -7.85 -12.40 2.06
CA ARG A 156 -8.38 -11.05 2.32
C ARG A 156 -7.93 -10.55 3.69
N GLU A 157 -8.02 -11.38 4.72
CA GLU A 157 -7.53 -11.04 6.06
C GLU A 157 -6.01 -10.84 6.06
N PHE A 158 -5.27 -11.63 5.28
CA PHE A 158 -3.85 -11.41 5.06
C PHE A 158 -3.53 -10.04 4.45
N LEU A 159 -4.31 -9.61 3.46
CA LEU A 159 -4.16 -8.27 2.87
C LEU A 159 -4.43 -7.16 3.91
N LEU A 160 -5.45 -7.34 4.76
CA LEU A 160 -5.76 -6.41 5.84
C LEU A 160 -4.62 -6.37 6.88
N LEU A 161 -4.15 -7.53 7.34
CA LEU A 161 -3.00 -7.62 8.25
C LEU A 161 -1.75 -6.96 7.68
N THR A 162 -1.53 -7.10 6.38
CA THR A 162 -0.44 -6.43 5.65
C THR A 162 -0.58 -4.91 5.72
N ALA A 163 -1.78 -4.38 5.47
CA ALA A 163 -2.06 -2.96 5.57
C ALA A 163 -1.91 -2.43 7.00
N ILE A 164 -2.38 -3.17 8.00
CA ILE A 164 -2.28 -2.79 9.43
C ILE A 164 -0.82 -2.77 9.87
N ALA A 165 -0.04 -3.81 9.55
CA ALA A 165 1.37 -3.88 9.89
C ALA A 165 2.18 -2.75 9.23
N TYR A 166 1.92 -2.47 7.95
CA TYR A 166 2.54 -1.35 7.24
C TYR A 166 2.15 0.01 7.83
N GLY A 167 0.87 0.20 8.14
CA GLY A 167 0.35 1.45 8.72
C GLY A 167 0.78 1.70 10.16
N SER A 168 1.12 0.64 10.91
CA SER A 168 1.56 0.71 12.31
C SER A 168 3.07 0.91 12.48
N GLN A 169 3.80 1.10 11.38
CA GLN A 169 5.23 1.38 11.41
C GLN A 169 5.51 2.77 12.00
N LEU A 170 6.36 2.85 13.02
CA LEU A 170 6.87 4.12 13.57
C LEU A 170 7.81 4.81 12.56
N GLU A 171 8.60 4.02 11.84
CA GLU A 171 9.47 4.47 10.77
C GLU A 171 9.12 3.78 9.45
N LYS A 172 9.07 4.56 8.36
CA LYS A 172 8.83 4.03 7.01
C LYS A 172 9.95 3.07 6.59
N ASN A 173 9.59 2.10 5.75
CA ASN A 173 10.50 1.14 5.12
C ASN A 173 11.30 0.27 6.11
N THR A 174 10.74 -0.09 7.25
CA THR A 174 11.38 -1.01 8.21
C THR A 174 10.99 -2.47 8.04
N ILE A 175 9.89 -2.76 7.34
CA ILE A 175 9.40 -4.11 7.05
C ILE A 175 9.68 -4.43 5.57
N ASP A 176 10.22 -5.61 5.28
CA ASP A 176 10.39 -6.12 3.90
C ASP A 176 9.28 -7.11 3.54
N ILE A 177 9.00 -8.03 4.46
CA ILE A 177 8.17 -9.21 4.24
C ILE A 177 7.19 -9.34 5.40
N ILE A 178 5.96 -9.70 5.08
CA ILE A 178 4.95 -10.11 6.05
C ILE A 178 4.65 -11.58 5.83
N ARG A 179 4.76 -12.35 6.90
CA ARG A 179 4.42 -13.76 6.96
C ARG A 179 3.26 -13.93 7.93
N ALA A 180 2.11 -14.34 7.44
CA ALA A 180 0.97 -14.69 8.29
C ALA A 180 0.74 -16.19 8.31
N ILE A 181 0.41 -16.71 9.48
CA ILE A 181 0.00 -18.09 9.69
C ILE A 181 -1.44 -18.05 10.19
N ALA A 182 -2.34 -18.59 9.37
CA ALA A 182 -3.73 -18.82 9.74
C ALA A 182 -3.79 -20.10 10.57
N GLU A 183 -4.39 -20.01 11.75
CA GLU A 183 -4.60 -21.13 12.68
C GLU A 183 -6.10 -21.43 12.82
N ASP A 184 -6.46 -22.67 13.11
CA ASP A 184 -7.81 -22.99 13.55
C ASP A 184 -8.04 -22.59 15.03
N ASP A 185 -9.26 -22.76 15.53
CA ASP A 185 -9.58 -22.48 16.93
C ASP A 185 -8.82 -23.39 17.94
N SER A 186 -8.16 -24.46 17.47
CA SER A 186 -7.31 -25.34 18.28
C SER A 186 -5.84 -24.92 18.32
N GLY A 187 -5.45 -23.92 17.52
CA GLY A 187 -4.07 -23.47 17.35
C GLY A 187 -3.26 -24.29 16.33
N SER A 188 -3.93 -25.12 15.53
CA SER A 188 -3.29 -25.88 14.45
C SER A 188 -3.14 -25.00 13.21
N PRO A 189 -1.95 -24.97 12.55
CA PRO A 189 -1.75 -24.16 11.36
C PRO A 189 -2.54 -24.74 10.19
N LEU A 190 -3.27 -23.87 9.48
CA LEU A 190 -4.05 -24.21 8.29
C LEU A 190 -3.34 -23.77 7.01
N MET A 191 -2.86 -22.53 7.01
CA MET A 191 -2.26 -21.91 5.83
C MET A 191 -1.23 -20.88 6.24
N MET A 192 -0.08 -20.88 5.59
CA MET A 192 0.92 -19.83 5.68
C MET A 192 0.91 -19.00 4.39
N LEU A 193 0.85 -17.68 4.55
CA LEU A 193 0.94 -16.71 3.46
C LEU A 193 2.12 -15.80 3.72
N GLU A 194 2.97 -15.65 2.71
CA GLU A 194 4.09 -14.71 2.73
C GLU A 194 4.02 -13.78 1.53
N GLY A 195 4.18 -12.48 1.79
CA GLY A 195 4.15 -11.43 0.77
C GLY A 195 5.12 -10.32 1.10
N THR A 196 5.60 -9.63 0.06
CA THR A 196 6.51 -8.50 0.21
C THR A 196 5.74 -7.18 0.36
N ILE A 197 6.30 -6.25 1.13
CA ILE A 197 5.76 -4.88 1.24
C ILE A 197 5.80 -4.16 -0.11
N SER A 198 6.80 -4.44 -0.95
CA SER A 198 6.90 -3.85 -2.28
C SER A 198 5.72 -4.27 -3.18
N ALA A 199 5.33 -5.55 -3.17
CA ALA A 199 4.16 -6.03 -3.92
C ALA A 199 2.87 -5.39 -3.39
N TYR A 200 2.73 -5.29 -2.05
CA TYR A 200 1.60 -4.59 -1.44
C TYR A 200 1.53 -3.12 -1.86
N GLN A 201 2.66 -2.40 -1.87
CA GLN A 201 2.72 -1.00 -2.30
C GLN A 201 2.35 -0.84 -3.77
N GLN A 202 2.82 -1.74 -4.66
CA GLN A 202 2.42 -1.73 -6.07
C GLN A 202 0.91 -1.91 -6.23
N TYR A 203 0.30 -2.81 -5.44
CA TYR A 203 -1.15 -3.01 -5.43
C TYR A 203 -1.89 -1.77 -4.89
N PHE A 204 -1.44 -1.23 -3.76
CA PHE A 204 -2.05 -0.07 -3.12
C PHE A 204 -1.98 1.20 -3.99
N SER A 205 -0.89 1.37 -4.74
CA SER A 205 -0.73 2.46 -5.72
C SER A 205 -1.49 2.23 -7.04
N GLY A 206 -2.18 1.09 -7.21
CA GLY A 206 -2.92 0.76 -8.41
C GLY A 206 -2.05 0.38 -9.62
N ASN A 207 -0.77 0.06 -9.39
CA ASN A 207 0.17 -0.36 -10.44
C ASN A 207 -0.05 -1.81 -10.86
N ILE A 208 -0.57 -2.66 -9.96
CA ILE A 208 -0.92 -4.05 -10.23
C ILE A 208 -2.35 -4.33 -9.75
N ARG A 209 -3.03 -5.31 -10.35
CA ARG A 209 -4.39 -5.71 -9.93
C ARG A 209 -4.32 -6.64 -8.73
N LEU A 210 -5.46 -6.83 -8.05
CA LEU A 210 -5.57 -7.77 -6.91
C LEU A 210 -5.14 -9.20 -7.29
N GLN A 211 -5.47 -9.65 -8.51
CA GLN A 211 -5.09 -10.98 -8.99
C GLN A 211 -3.56 -11.10 -9.17
N ASP A 212 -2.92 -10.04 -9.67
CA ASP A 212 -1.46 -9.99 -9.86
C ASP A 212 -0.72 -9.94 -8.53
N TRP A 213 -1.30 -9.28 -7.52
CA TRP A 213 -0.78 -9.32 -6.15
C TRP A 213 -0.92 -10.72 -5.54
N ARG A 214 -2.09 -11.36 -5.69
CA ARG A 214 -2.34 -12.72 -5.17
C ARG A 214 -1.38 -13.76 -5.76
N SER A 215 -1.05 -13.67 -7.04
CA SER A 215 -0.13 -14.60 -7.69
C SER A 215 1.32 -14.46 -7.23
N GLN A 216 1.68 -13.35 -6.58
CA GLN A 216 3.01 -13.14 -5.99
C GLN A 216 3.12 -13.66 -4.56
N LEU A 217 2.01 -14.08 -3.95
CA LEU A 217 2.02 -14.62 -2.59
C LEU A 217 2.65 -16.02 -2.59
N GLN A 218 3.53 -16.25 -1.63
CA GLN A 218 3.98 -17.60 -1.32
C GLN A 218 2.98 -18.22 -0.34
N ILE A 219 2.27 -19.25 -0.81
CA ILE A 219 1.23 -19.92 -0.02
C ILE A 219 1.71 -21.34 0.29
N LYS A 220 1.56 -21.76 1.54
CA LYS A 220 1.78 -23.13 1.98
C LYS A 220 0.60 -23.60 2.83
N GLU A 221 -0.06 -24.65 2.38
CA GLU A 221 -1.13 -25.34 3.11
C GLU A 221 -0.56 -26.47 3.97
N TYR A 222 -1.25 -26.81 5.06
CA TYR A 222 -0.84 -27.83 6.04
C TYR A 222 -1.81 -29.01 6.08
#